data_AF-A0A5E4ZIK2-F1
#
_entry.id   AF-A0A5E4ZIK2-F1
#
_cell.length_a   1.000
_cell.length_b   1.000
_cell.length_c   1.000
_cell.angle_alpha   90.00
_cell.angle_beta   90.00
_cell.angle_gamma   90.00
#
_symmetry.space_group_name_H-M   'P 1'
#
loop_
_entity.id
_entity.type
_entity.pdbx_description
1 polymer ?
#
loop_
_entity_poly.entity_id
_entity_poly.type
_entity_poly.pdbx_seq_one_letter_code
_entity_poly.pdbx_strand_id
1 'polypeptide(L)'
;MLSSSTANRAAAPVGRPPAGAAPHVAPPWRALAATSRWLVIAVLTIAVLLPLSFIVLQSLLSAPFFDASRTFGIDGYRFIFTDPDFWSAVKNSFIIAFGMLFISIPFGGILAFLMVRTDLPGRRWLEPLLLTPVFVSPMVLAFGYVVAAGPVGFYSVWFRELTGLDAPWSVYSIFAITVIVGLTHVPHVYLYSSAALRNLGSDVEEAARVAGARPFRVALDVSLPMTMPALLFAGVLVFFLGFEVFGLPLVLGDPEGHLVLATYLYKLTNKLGVPSYHLMAAVAMCIVAITFPLVLLQRHLLKRANRFVTVKGKAGRQTVLPLGIWRWVALAIVAVWLIVTVFVPISGIVLRSFVTHWGEGVALGEVLTLANFTELFEQDNLVRAIVNTLGIGVIGGALAVGFYSLVAFAGHRRNDWAAKLLDYLVLLPRAVPGLLAGLAFLWIFLFVPGLRELKNSMWSIWVAYTVVWLAYGMRLIQSALLQVGPELEEAGRSVGGTRSRVSLDVTLPLVRFGLLAAWLLIFMIFEREYSTAVYLLSPGTEVIGSLLVSLWATGAVDQVAALSVINIAMVGAGLGVALRFGVKLHG
;
A
#
# COMPACT_ATOMS: atom_id res chain seq x y z
N MET A 1 -24.50 71.00 2.67
CA MET A 1 -25.49 71.87 2.00
C MET A 1 -24.78 72.47 0.81
N LEU A 2 -25.20 72.46 -0.45
CA LEU A 2 -26.32 71.97 -1.26
C LEU A 2 -25.74 72.04 -2.71
N SER A 3 -25.88 71.02 -3.58
CA SER A 3 -26.88 70.97 -4.67
C SER A 3 -26.77 72.17 -5.64
N SER A 4 -26.84 72.12 -6.98
CA SER A 4 -27.03 71.12 -8.05
C SER A 4 -27.28 71.92 -9.34
N SER A 5 -26.91 71.43 -10.53
CA SER A 5 -27.63 71.57 -11.83
C SER A 5 -26.63 71.41 -13.00
N THR A 6 -26.49 70.24 -13.64
CA THR A 6 -27.26 69.68 -14.78
C THR A 6 -27.28 70.51 -16.07
N ALA A 7 -26.50 70.06 -17.07
CA ALA A 7 -26.78 70.28 -18.49
C ALA A 7 -26.19 69.14 -19.36
N ASN A 8 -27.02 68.12 -19.55
CA ASN A 8 -27.36 67.48 -20.83
C ASN A 8 -26.26 67.36 -21.92
N ARG A 9 -25.66 66.17 -22.09
CA ARG A 9 -25.06 65.74 -23.37
C ARG A 9 -25.76 64.47 -23.85
N ALA A 10 -26.26 64.58 -25.08
CA ALA A 10 -27.14 63.66 -25.76
C ALA A 10 -26.59 62.23 -25.84
N ALA A 11 -27.51 61.27 -25.67
CA ALA A 11 -27.30 59.84 -25.85
C ALA A 11 -26.98 59.53 -27.33
N ALA A 12 -25.88 58.82 -27.55
CA ALA A 12 -25.61 58.15 -28.82
C ALA A 12 -26.61 56.98 -29.00
N PRO A 13 -27.09 56.70 -30.21
CA PRO A 13 -28.07 55.65 -30.43
C PRO A 13 -27.45 54.28 -30.14
N VAL A 14 -28.12 53.51 -29.29
CA VAL A 14 -27.83 52.11 -29.01
C VAL A 14 -27.90 51.35 -30.33
N GLY A 15 -26.74 50.89 -30.82
CA GLY A 15 -26.66 50.01 -31.97
C GLY A 15 -27.51 48.76 -31.72
N ARG A 16 -28.44 48.49 -32.63
CA ARG A 16 -29.20 47.23 -32.65
C ARG A 16 -28.19 46.07 -32.61
N PRO A 17 -28.36 45.05 -31.75
CA PRO A 17 -27.56 43.85 -31.85
C PRO A 17 -27.82 43.22 -33.24
N PRO A 18 -26.80 42.63 -33.89
CA PRO A 18 -27.02 41.94 -35.15
C PRO A 18 -28.05 40.83 -34.94
N ALA A 19 -29.20 40.96 -35.60
CA ALA A 19 -30.19 39.90 -35.73
C ALA A 19 -29.57 38.79 -36.58
N GLY A 20 -29.09 37.74 -35.93
CA GLY A 20 -28.42 36.63 -36.61
C GLY A 20 -27.40 35.84 -35.78
N ALA A 21 -27.33 35.99 -34.46
CA ALA A 21 -26.59 35.04 -33.63
C ALA A 21 -27.39 33.72 -33.58
N ALA A 22 -27.10 32.83 -34.53
CA ALA A 22 -27.53 31.44 -34.46
C ALA A 22 -27.20 30.89 -33.05
N PRO A 23 -28.07 30.07 -32.43
CA PRO A 23 -27.72 29.44 -31.17
C PRO A 23 -26.37 28.76 -31.36
N HIS A 24 -25.38 29.11 -30.52
CA HIS A 24 -24.10 28.42 -30.52
C HIS A 24 -24.36 26.95 -30.16
N VAL A 25 -24.60 26.13 -31.17
CA VAL A 25 -24.68 24.68 -31.04
C VAL A 25 -23.34 24.26 -30.48
N ALA A 26 -23.33 23.85 -29.21
CA ALA A 26 -22.14 23.36 -28.56
C ALA A 26 -21.54 22.25 -29.44
N PRO A 27 -20.29 22.38 -29.90
CA PRO A 27 -19.75 21.44 -30.86
C PRO A 27 -19.71 20.01 -30.27
N PRO A 28 -19.90 18.96 -31.10
CA PRO A 28 -20.13 17.58 -30.67
C PRO A 28 -19.01 16.99 -29.78
N TRP A 29 -17.80 17.54 -29.83
CA TRP A 29 -16.69 17.16 -28.96
C TRP A 29 -16.91 17.52 -27.48
N ARG A 30 -17.77 18.51 -27.16
CA ARG A 30 -18.15 18.83 -25.77
C ARG A 30 -19.00 17.71 -25.15
N ALA A 31 -19.86 17.09 -25.95
CA ALA A 31 -20.62 15.91 -25.53
C ALA A 31 -19.68 14.72 -25.31
N LEU A 32 -18.76 14.43 -26.25
CA LEU A 32 -17.77 13.35 -26.10
C LEU A 32 -16.89 13.49 -24.84
N ALA A 33 -16.42 14.69 -24.51
CA ALA A 33 -15.63 14.97 -23.31
C ALA A 33 -16.43 14.94 -22.00
N ALA A 34 -17.73 15.25 -22.03
CA ALA A 34 -18.61 15.12 -20.88
C ALA A 34 -19.03 13.65 -20.67
N THR A 35 -19.31 12.93 -21.76
CA THR A 35 -19.66 11.50 -21.76
C THR A 35 -18.49 10.66 -21.24
N SER A 36 -17.24 10.98 -21.58
CA SER A 36 -16.08 10.25 -21.06
C SER A 36 -15.91 10.40 -19.54
N ARG A 37 -16.18 11.58 -18.97
CA ARG A 37 -16.12 11.80 -17.51
C ARG A 37 -17.18 10.98 -16.77
N TRP A 38 -18.43 11.03 -17.23
CA TRP A 38 -19.52 10.29 -16.58
C TRP A 38 -19.34 8.79 -16.71
N LEU A 39 -18.79 8.31 -17.83
CA LEU A 39 -18.41 6.92 -18.00
C LEU A 39 -17.35 6.49 -16.95
N VAL A 40 -16.29 7.29 -16.77
CA VAL A 40 -15.27 7.00 -15.75
C VAL A 40 -15.86 6.97 -14.34
N ILE A 41 -16.74 7.93 -14.01
CA ILE A 41 -17.44 7.95 -12.72
C ILE A 41 -18.31 6.70 -12.55
N ALA A 42 -19.07 6.31 -13.58
CA ALA A 42 -19.95 5.14 -13.52
C ALA A 42 -19.14 3.84 -13.35
N VAL A 43 -18.10 3.64 -14.16
CA VAL A 43 -17.20 2.48 -14.06
C VAL A 43 -16.56 2.42 -12.67
N LEU A 44 -16.05 3.54 -12.17
CA LEU A 44 -15.46 3.59 -10.84
C LEU A 44 -16.49 3.29 -9.74
N THR A 45 -17.70 3.85 -9.84
CA THR A 45 -18.77 3.62 -8.88
C THR A 45 -19.13 2.14 -8.82
N ILE A 46 -19.27 1.48 -9.98
CA ILE A 46 -19.54 0.04 -10.05
C ILE A 46 -18.36 -0.75 -9.46
N ALA A 47 -17.12 -0.47 -9.90
CA ALA A 47 -15.94 -1.19 -9.47
C ALA A 47 -15.70 -1.13 -7.95
N VAL A 48 -16.08 -0.03 -7.29
CA VAL A 48 -15.89 0.18 -5.85
C VAL A 48 -17.09 -0.25 -5.01
N LEU A 49 -18.31 0.11 -5.42
CA LEU A 49 -19.50 -0.15 -4.61
C LEU A 49 -20.01 -1.58 -4.76
N LEU A 50 -19.75 -2.25 -5.89
CA LEU A 50 -20.21 -3.62 -6.11
C LEU A 50 -19.55 -4.62 -5.15
N PRO A 51 -18.21 -4.65 -4.96
CA PRO A 51 -17.61 -5.57 -3.97
C PRO A 51 -18.12 -5.30 -2.55
N LEU A 52 -18.23 -4.02 -2.17
CA LEU A 52 -18.73 -3.60 -0.87
C LEU A 52 -20.17 -4.04 -0.63
N SER A 53 -21.05 -3.88 -1.63
CA SER A 53 -22.44 -4.26 -1.50
C SER A 53 -22.59 -5.78 -1.33
N PHE A 54 -21.77 -6.58 -2.00
CA PHE A 54 -21.77 -8.04 -1.83
C PHE A 54 -21.33 -8.45 -0.42
N ILE A 55 -20.32 -7.80 0.18
CA ILE A 55 -19.92 -8.06 1.57
C ILE A 55 -21.08 -7.75 2.52
N VAL A 56 -21.68 -6.56 2.40
CA VAL A 56 -22.77 -6.12 3.29
C VAL A 56 -23.97 -7.07 3.16
N LEU A 57 -24.41 -7.34 1.93
CA LEU A 57 -25.55 -8.21 1.66
C LEU A 57 -25.30 -9.63 2.16
N GLN A 58 -24.15 -10.23 1.82
CA GLN A 58 -23.83 -11.59 2.22
C GLN A 58 -23.73 -11.76 3.75
N SER A 59 -23.36 -10.70 4.48
CA SER A 59 -23.29 -10.73 5.95
C SER A 59 -24.65 -10.83 6.64
N LEU A 60 -25.73 -10.43 5.95
CA LEU A 60 -27.11 -10.42 6.46
C LEU A 60 -27.92 -11.63 5.99
N LEU A 61 -27.28 -12.61 5.37
CA LEU A 61 -27.92 -13.82 4.87
C LEU A 61 -27.49 -15.03 5.69
N SER A 62 -28.41 -15.95 5.95
CA SER A 62 -28.13 -17.23 6.64
C SER A 62 -27.38 -18.24 5.76
N ALA A 63 -27.51 -18.11 4.44
CA ALA A 63 -26.91 -18.97 3.45
C ALA A 63 -26.19 -18.15 2.37
N PRO A 64 -25.42 -18.77 1.47
CA PRO A 64 -24.91 -18.09 0.30
C PRO A 64 -26.05 -17.41 -0.48
N PHE A 65 -25.84 -16.21 -1.00
CA PHE A 65 -26.92 -15.46 -1.63
C PHE A 65 -27.54 -16.12 -2.88
N PHE A 66 -26.92 -17.14 -3.47
CA PHE A 66 -27.49 -17.90 -4.58
C PHE A 66 -28.27 -19.13 -4.12
N ASP A 67 -28.24 -19.44 -2.83
CA ASP A 67 -28.99 -20.55 -2.25
C ASP A 67 -30.48 -20.17 -2.13
N ALA A 68 -31.36 -21.07 -2.55
CA ALA A 68 -32.80 -20.88 -2.46
C ALA A 68 -33.28 -20.86 -1.00
N SER A 69 -32.53 -21.50 -0.09
CA SER A 69 -32.80 -21.53 1.35
C SER A 69 -32.37 -20.26 2.09
N ARG A 70 -31.80 -19.26 1.40
CA ARG A 70 -31.33 -18.03 2.03
C ARG A 70 -32.48 -17.30 2.73
N THR A 71 -32.24 -16.95 3.99
CA THR A 71 -33.10 -16.08 4.77
C THR A 71 -32.29 -14.88 5.23
N PHE A 72 -32.97 -13.74 5.39
CA PHE A 72 -32.35 -12.60 6.07
C PHE A 72 -32.22 -12.90 7.55
N GLY A 73 -31.02 -12.72 8.09
CA GLY A 73 -30.71 -13.06 9.47
C GLY A 73 -29.37 -12.54 9.92
N ILE A 74 -29.12 -12.66 11.23
CA ILE A 74 -27.85 -12.29 11.87
C ILE A 74 -27.13 -13.53 12.44
N ASP A 75 -27.50 -14.72 11.98
CA ASP A 75 -26.96 -15.99 12.48
C ASP A 75 -25.44 -16.06 12.32
N GLY A 76 -24.90 -15.46 11.25
CA GLY A 76 -23.45 -15.39 11.08
C GLY A 76 -22.75 -14.56 12.15
N TYR A 77 -23.34 -13.42 12.55
CA TYR A 77 -22.83 -12.63 13.67
C TYR A 77 -22.99 -13.38 14.99
N ARG A 78 -24.11 -14.07 15.19
CA ARG A 78 -24.34 -14.88 16.39
C ARG A 78 -23.27 -15.96 16.55
N PHE A 79 -23.00 -16.71 15.48
CA PHE A 79 -21.98 -17.75 15.45
C PHE A 79 -20.60 -17.19 15.83
N ILE A 80 -20.17 -16.12 15.15
CA ILE A 80 -18.84 -15.53 15.34
C ILE A 80 -18.67 -14.96 16.74
N PHE A 81 -19.68 -14.27 17.27
CA PHE A 81 -19.59 -13.69 18.62
C PHE A 81 -19.63 -14.73 19.74
N THR A 82 -20.13 -15.94 19.46
CA THR A 82 -20.03 -17.08 20.38
C THR A 82 -18.74 -17.88 20.23
N ASP A 83 -17.95 -17.66 19.17
CA ASP A 83 -16.70 -18.39 18.94
C ASP A 83 -15.55 -17.79 19.78
N PRO A 84 -14.93 -18.54 20.71
CA PRO A 84 -13.78 -18.06 21.48
C PRO A 84 -12.59 -17.67 20.60
N ASP A 85 -12.41 -18.34 19.46
CA ASP A 85 -11.30 -18.06 18.54
C ASP A 85 -11.43 -16.67 17.93
N PHE A 86 -12.66 -16.20 17.68
CA PHE A 86 -12.90 -14.86 17.18
C PHE A 86 -12.41 -13.79 18.16
N TRP A 87 -12.74 -13.93 19.45
CA TRP A 87 -12.30 -12.98 20.48
C TRP A 87 -10.80 -13.03 20.75
N SER A 88 -10.20 -14.23 20.64
CA SER A 88 -8.74 -14.38 20.62
C SER A 88 -8.12 -13.61 19.44
N ALA A 89 -8.71 -13.75 18.24
CA ALA A 89 -8.28 -13.03 17.04
C ALA A 89 -8.41 -11.51 17.18
N VAL A 90 -9.52 -11.03 17.75
CA VAL A 90 -9.73 -9.61 18.06
C VAL A 90 -8.63 -9.10 18.99
N LYS A 91 -8.40 -9.79 20.12
CA LYS A 91 -7.38 -9.41 21.11
C LYS A 91 -5.99 -9.35 20.48
N ASN A 92 -5.58 -10.38 19.74
CA ASN A 92 -4.28 -10.44 19.10
C ASN A 92 -4.12 -9.37 18.00
N SER A 93 -5.18 -9.11 17.21
CA SER A 93 -5.18 -7.99 16.25
C SER A 93 -4.94 -6.65 16.92
N PHE A 94 -5.57 -6.38 18.06
CA PHE A 94 -5.31 -5.16 18.82
C PHE A 94 -3.88 -5.11 19.39
N ILE A 95 -3.37 -6.21 19.95
CA ILE A 95 -2.00 -6.29 20.47
C ILE A 95 -1.00 -5.96 19.37
N ILE A 96 -1.14 -6.58 18.19
CA ILE A 96 -0.26 -6.34 17.05
C ILE A 96 -0.42 -4.91 16.54
N ALA A 97 -1.64 -4.40 16.34
CA ALA A 97 -1.87 -3.05 15.83
C ALA A 97 -1.29 -1.97 16.77
N PHE A 98 -1.49 -2.09 18.09
CA PHE A 98 -0.90 -1.18 19.06
C PHE A 98 0.61 -1.33 19.14
N GLY A 99 1.15 -2.55 19.17
CA GLY A 99 2.60 -2.74 19.20
C GLY A 99 3.27 -2.19 17.93
N MET A 100 2.64 -2.35 16.77
CA MET A 100 3.08 -1.74 15.52
C MET A 100 3.07 -0.21 15.59
N LEU A 101 2.04 0.41 16.15
CA LEU A 101 1.99 1.85 16.43
C LEU A 101 3.17 2.30 17.33
N PHE A 102 3.37 1.63 18.47
CA PHE A 102 4.36 2.01 19.47
C PHE A 102 5.81 1.69 19.06
N ILE A 103 6.02 0.77 18.12
CA ILE A 103 7.35 0.43 17.58
C ILE A 103 7.64 1.26 16.33
N SER A 104 6.75 1.26 15.33
CA SER A 104 7.05 1.90 14.04
C SER A 104 7.14 3.42 14.14
N ILE A 105 6.35 4.08 15.00
CA ILE A 105 6.37 5.55 15.12
C ILE A 105 7.71 6.06 15.66
N PRO A 106 8.20 5.62 16.84
CA PRO A 106 9.47 6.12 17.38
C PRO A 106 10.64 5.78 16.46
N PHE A 107 10.75 4.52 16.02
CA PHE A 107 11.85 4.10 15.16
C PHE A 107 11.82 4.78 13.80
N GLY A 108 10.64 4.92 13.17
CA GLY A 108 10.51 5.58 11.87
C GLY A 108 10.74 7.08 11.93
N GLY A 109 10.31 7.75 13.00
CA GLY A 109 10.60 9.16 13.25
C GLY A 109 12.08 9.42 13.51
N ILE A 110 12.72 8.59 14.35
CA ILE A 110 14.17 8.64 14.60
C ILE A 110 14.92 8.43 13.27
N LEU A 111 14.57 7.39 12.52
CA LEU A 111 15.20 7.09 11.24
C LEU A 111 15.05 8.24 10.23
N ALA A 112 13.87 8.86 10.17
CA ALA A 112 13.62 10.01 9.31
C ALA A 112 14.48 11.22 9.69
N PHE A 113 14.58 11.51 10.99
CA PHE A 113 15.44 12.58 11.49
C PHE A 113 16.92 12.32 11.20
N LEU A 114 17.41 11.10 11.48
CA LEU A 114 18.79 10.72 11.20
C LEU A 114 19.13 10.86 9.71
N MET A 115 18.28 10.34 8.83
CA MET A 115 18.54 10.36 7.39
C MET A 115 18.47 11.76 6.78
N VAL A 116 17.51 12.59 7.22
CA VAL A 116 17.25 13.91 6.61
C VAL A 116 18.09 15.02 7.25
N ARG A 117 18.20 15.04 8.59
CA ARG A 117 18.74 16.19 9.34
C ARG A 117 20.17 16.03 9.83
N THR A 118 20.66 14.81 10.04
CA THR A 118 22.00 14.60 10.67
C THR A 118 23.10 14.35 9.66
N ASP A 119 24.37 14.17 10.07
CA ASP A 119 25.54 13.84 9.23
C ASP A 119 25.78 12.32 9.04
N LEU A 120 24.74 11.48 9.18
CA LEU A 120 24.85 10.01 9.07
C LEU A 120 25.64 9.56 7.81
N PRO A 121 26.64 8.68 7.92
CA PRO A 121 27.42 8.21 6.79
C PRO A 121 26.60 7.27 5.89
N GLY A 122 26.93 7.20 4.59
CA GLY A 122 26.39 6.18 3.68
C GLY A 122 24.91 6.32 3.28
N ARG A 123 24.25 7.46 3.54
CA ARG A 123 22.79 7.62 3.33
C ARG A 123 22.27 7.26 1.95
N ARG A 124 23.05 7.50 0.90
CA ARG A 124 22.67 7.15 -0.47
C ARG A 124 22.45 5.64 -0.65
N TRP A 125 23.21 4.83 0.08
CA TRP A 125 23.10 3.37 0.07
C TRP A 125 22.10 2.86 1.10
N LEU A 126 22.00 3.53 2.25
CA LEU A 126 21.02 3.18 3.29
C LEU A 126 19.59 3.45 2.81
N GLU A 127 19.32 4.57 2.15
CA GLU A 127 17.95 5.00 1.80
C GLU A 127 17.16 3.93 1.01
N PRO A 128 17.70 3.27 -0.04
CA PRO A 128 17.03 2.14 -0.68
C PRO A 128 16.85 0.92 0.23
N LEU A 129 17.88 0.57 1.03
CA LEU A 129 17.85 -0.59 1.94
C LEU A 129 16.79 -0.44 3.04
N LEU A 130 16.59 0.80 3.53
CA LEU A 130 15.54 1.11 4.50
C LEU A 130 14.14 0.83 3.96
N LEU A 131 13.96 0.90 2.63
CA LEU A 131 12.67 0.67 2.00
C LEU A 131 12.46 -0.78 1.57
N THR A 132 13.49 -1.62 1.62
CA THR A 132 13.40 -3.05 1.24
C THR A 132 12.22 -3.77 1.92
N PRO A 133 11.95 -3.62 3.23
CA PRO A 133 10.80 -4.29 3.86
C PRO A 133 9.43 -3.87 3.30
N VAL A 134 9.32 -2.69 2.69
CA VAL A 134 8.07 -2.25 2.03
C VAL A 134 7.87 -2.99 0.72
N PHE A 135 8.95 -3.30 0.01
CA PHE A 135 8.87 -3.88 -1.32
C PHE A 135 8.88 -5.41 -1.32
N VAL A 136 9.44 -6.04 -0.30
CA VAL A 136 9.35 -7.49 -0.13
C VAL A 136 7.98 -7.87 0.44
N SER A 137 7.38 -8.95 -0.09
CA SER A 137 6.09 -9.43 0.40
C SER A 137 6.17 -9.80 1.89
N PRO A 138 5.20 -9.42 2.73
CA PRO A 138 5.12 -9.87 4.12
C PRO A 138 5.11 -11.40 4.26
N MET A 139 4.55 -12.12 3.27
CA MET A 139 4.57 -13.58 3.24
C MET A 139 5.99 -14.13 3.11
N VAL A 140 6.77 -13.55 2.18
CA VAL A 140 8.18 -13.89 1.96
C VAL A 140 8.99 -13.60 3.23
N LEU A 141 8.83 -12.42 3.83
CA LEU A 141 9.53 -12.08 5.09
C LEU A 141 9.17 -13.05 6.23
N ALA A 142 7.89 -13.40 6.37
CA ALA A 142 7.43 -14.32 7.41
C ALA A 142 8.10 -15.68 7.29
N PHE A 143 8.10 -16.25 6.08
CA PHE A 143 8.79 -17.49 5.79
C PHE A 143 10.29 -17.38 6.09
N GLY A 144 10.91 -16.26 5.71
CA GLY A 144 12.31 -15.98 6.03
C GLY A 144 12.62 -16.02 7.51
N TYR A 145 11.79 -15.45 8.37
CA TYR A 145 11.97 -15.56 9.82
C TYR A 145 11.85 -16.99 10.33
N VAL A 146 10.94 -17.80 9.77
CA VAL A 146 10.80 -19.22 10.13
C VAL A 146 12.08 -19.99 9.83
N VAL A 147 12.58 -19.91 8.59
CA VAL A 147 13.76 -20.69 8.20
C VAL A 147 15.06 -20.11 8.76
N ALA A 148 15.11 -18.82 9.07
CA ALA A 148 16.28 -18.17 9.69
C ALA A 148 16.34 -18.43 11.19
N ALA A 149 15.26 -18.12 11.92
CA ALA A 149 15.25 -17.97 13.38
C ALA A 149 14.13 -18.77 14.07
N GLY A 150 13.40 -19.62 13.35
CA GLY A 150 12.55 -20.65 13.94
C GLY A 150 13.36 -21.66 14.77
N PRO A 151 12.72 -22.56 15.52
CA PRO A 151 13.41 -23.52 16.40
C PRO A 151 14.50 -24.34 15.70
N VAL A 152 14.24 -24.75 14.45
CA VAL A 152 15.19 -25.46 13.58
C VAL A 152 15.72 -24.59 12.43
N GLY A 153 15.66 -23.26 12.58
CA GLY A 153 16.19 -22.32 11.61
C GLY A 153 17.72 -22.27 11.60
N PHE A 154 18.33 -21.78 10.52
CA PHE A 154 19.79 -21.73 10.36
C PHE A 154 20.50 -21.08 11.56
N TYR A 155 20.04 -19.89 11.98
CA TYR A 155 20.68 -19.18 13.10
C TYR A 155 20.45 -19.87 14.44
N SER A 156 19.29 -20.52 14.63
CA SER A 156 18.99 -21.24 15.86
C SER A 156 19.85 -22.50 16.00
N VAL A 157 20.00 -23.26 14.91
CA VAL A 157 20.87 -24.44 14.86
C VAL A 157 22.33 -24.05 15.07
N TRP A 158 22.83 -23.05 14.33
CA TRP A 158 24.22 -22.59 14.51
C TRP A 158 24.49 -22.04 15.90
N PHE A 159 23.55 -21.33 16.51
CA PHE A 159 23.69 -20.87 17.89
C PHE A 159 23.83 -22.05 18.86
N ARG A 160 23.00 -23.09 18.68
CA ARG A 160 23.05 -24.31 19.49
C ARG A 160 24.35 -25.09 19.31
N GLU A 161 24.85 -25.20 18.08
CA GLU A 161 26.14 -25.84 17.79
C GLU A 161 27.33 -25.07 18.41
N LEU A 162 27.29 -23.74 18.40
CA LEU A 162 28.35 -22.90 18.94
C LEU A 162 28.35 -22.81 20.47
N THR A 163 27.17 -22.78 21.09
CA THR A 163 27.03 -22.50 22.54
C THR A 163 26.64 -23.72 23.37
N GLY A 164 26.12 -24.77 22.74
CA GLY A 164 25.50 -25.92 23.42
C GLY A 164 24.15 -25.62 24.07
N LEU A 165 23.62 -24.40 23.93
CA LEU A 165 22.36 -23.95 24.53
C LEU A 165 21.27 -23.78 23.46
N ASP A 166 20.01 -23.98 23.84
CA ASP A 166 18.89 -23.67 22.97
C ASP A 166 18.84 -22.16 22.67
N ALA A 167 18.41 -21.81 21.46
CA ALA A 167 18.33 -20.43 21.03
C ALA A 167 17.42 -19.60 21.97
N PRO A 168 17.87 -18.43 22.46
CA PRO A 168 17.13 -17.64 23.45
C PRO A 168 15.97 -16.83 22.84
N TRP A 169 15.62 -17.08 21.58
CA TRP A 169 14.56 -16.37 20.86
C TRP A 169 13.45 -17.30 20.40
N SER A 170 12.24 -16.77 20.31
CA SER A 170 11.10 -17.41 19.63
C SER A 170 10.55 -16.42 18.61
N VAL A 171 10.18 -16.92 17.42
CA VAL A 171 9.51 -16.13 16.38
C VAL A 171 7.99 -16.36 16.34
N TYR A 172 7.48 -17.31 17.13
CA TYR A 172 6.07 -17.72 17.10
C TYR A 172 5.23 -17.08 18.19
N SER A 173 5.85 -16.59 19.27
CA SER A 173 5.11 -15.89 20.32
C SER A 173 4.45 -14.60 19.82
N ILE A 174 3.27 -14.26 20.36
CA ILE A 174 2.57 -13.01 20.00
C ILE A 174 3.43 -11.75 20.19
N PHE A 175 4.32 -11.77 21.19
CA PHE A 175 5.29 -10.71 21.42
C PHE A 175 6.28 -10.58 20.27
N ALA A 176 6.89 -11.70 19.85
CA ALA A 176 7.83 -11.72 18.73
C ALA A 176 7.17 -11.30 17.42
N ILE A 177 5.96 -11.79 17.14
CA ILE A 177 5.17 -11.40 15.96
C ILE A 177 4.94 -9.88 15.98
N THR A 178 4.55 -9.33 17.14
CA THR A 178 4.31 -7.89 17.30
C THR A 178 5.58 -7.07 17.07
N VAL A 179 6.73 -7.52 17.57
CA VAL A 179 8.02 -6.88 17.34
C VAL A 179 8.40 -6.94 15.87
N ILE A 180 8.32 -8.11 15.23
CA ILE A 180 8.64 -8.30 13.81
C ILE A 180 7.74 -7.43 12.93
N VAL A 181 6.43 -7.45 13.15
CA VAL A 181 5.47 -6.62 12.40
C VAL A 181 5.77 -5.13 12.63
N GLY A 182 6.02 -4.71 13.87
CA GLY A 182 6.38 -3.32 14.18
C GLY A 182 7.67 -2.85 13.50
N LEU A 183 8.73 -3.67 13.52
CA LEU A 183 10.02 -3.33 12.94
C LEU A 183 9.97 -3.31 11.41
N THR A 184 9.28 -4.27 10.78
CA THR A 184 9.14 -4.34 9.31
C THR A 184 8.31 -3.19 8.74
N HIS A 185 7.49 -2.53 9.56
CA HIS A 185 6.68 -1.39 9.13
C HIS A 185 7.24 -0.01 9.52
N VAL A 186 8.38 0.06 10.22
CA VAL A 186 9.17 1.29 10.41
C VAL A 186 9.33 2.13 9.13
N PRO A 187 9.60 1.53 7.96
CA PRO A 187 9.79 2.28 6.72
C PRO A 187 8.55 3.07 6.29
N HIS A 188 7.35 2.59 6.63
CA HIS A 188 6.12 3.31 6.32
C HIS A 188 6.10 4.65 7.05
N VAL A 189 6.43 4.70 8.35
CA VAL A 189 6.51 5.97 9.09
C VAL A 189 7.64 6.85 8.56
N TYR A 190 8.79 6.25 8.27
CA TYR A 190 9.93 6.93 7.67
C TYR A 190 9.57 7.67 6.38
N LEU A 191 8.80 7.05 5.47
CA LEU A 191 8.35 7.68 4.22
C LEU A 191 7.62 9.02 4.45
N TYR A 192 6.67 9.04 5.39
CA TYR A 192 5.86 10.24 5.66
C TYR A 192 6.62 11.29 6.48
N SER A 193 7.36 10.84 7.49
CA SER A 193 8.12 11.73 8.37
C SER A 193 9.28 12.38 7.62
N SER A 194 10.00 11.63 6.77
CA SER A 194 11.11 12.18 5.97
C SER A 194 10.62 13.19 4.94
N ALA A 195 9.49 12.95 4.26
CA ALA A 195 8.89 13.92 3.35
C ALA A 195 8.49 15.22 4.08
N ALA A 196 7.87 15.11 5.25
CA ALA A 196 7.53 16.27 6.07
C ALA A 196 8.78 17.04 6.51
N LEU A 197 9.82 16.34 6.98
CA LEU A 197 11.09 16.96 7.35
C LEU A 197 11.75 17.65 6.16
N ARG A 198 11.75 17.05 4.96
CA ARG A 198 12.39 17.65 3.78
C ARG A 198 11.70 18.93 3.33
N ASN A 199 10.38 19.02 3.51
CA ASN A 199 9.58 20.18 3.14
C ASN A 199 9.68 21.36 4.13
N LEU A 200 10.15 21.11 5.36
CA LEU A 200 10.40 22.16 6.35
C LEU A 200 11.81 22.74 6.14
N GLY A 201 11.92 24.06 5.91
CA GLY A 201 13.24 24.72 5.88
C GLY A 201 14.01 24.55 7.20
N SER A 202 15.35 24.57 7.17
CA SER A 202 16.18 24.49 8.38
C SER A 202 16.25 25.81 9.17
N ASP A 203 15.60 26.88 8.72
CA ASP A 203 15.68 28.21 9.33
C ASP A 203 15.34 28.20 10.84
N VAL A 204 14.30 27.47 11.24
CA VAL A 204 13.87 27.38 12.66
C VAL A 204 14.88 26.55 13.48
N GLU A 205 15.43 25.49 12.90
CA GLU A 205 16.45 24.65 13.53
C GLU A 205 17.78 25.41 13.68
N GLU A 206 18.14 26.22 12.69
CA GLU A 206 19.31 27.11 12.73
C GLU A 206 19.15 28.20 13.78
N ALA A 207 17.98 28.85 13.85
CA ALA A 207 17.69 29.83 14.89
C ALA A 207 17.81 29.22 16.29
N ALA A 208 17.29 28.00 16.49
CA ALA A 208 17.42 27.27 17.75
C ALA A 208 18.90 26.98 18.08
N ARG A 209 19.73 26.63 17.09
CA ARG A 209 21.18 26.41 17.30
C ARG A 209 21.92 27.70 17.65
N VAL A 210 21.60 28.82 16.98
CA VAL A 210 22.17 30.14 17.32
C VAL A 210 21.81 30.53 18.76
N ALA A 211 20.61 30.16 19.22
CA ALA A 211 20.18 30.31 20.61
C ALA A 211 20.82 29.29 21.59
N GLY A 212 21.74 28.43 21.14
CA GLY A 212 22.48 27.47 21.97
C GLY A 212 21.87 26.07 22.08
N ALA A 213 20.84 25.73 21.29
CA ALA A 213 20.27 24.39 21.30
C ALA A 213 21.23 23.35 20.72
N ARG A 214 21.42 22.24 21.45
CA ARG A 214 22.17 21.06 20.99
C ARG A 214 21.32 20.23 20.01
N PRO A 215 21.92 19.38 19.15
CA PRO A 215 21.18 18.59 18.14
C PRO A 215 20.00 17.78 18.71
N PHE A 216 20.13 17.23 19.92
CA PHE A 216 19.03 16.50 20.58
C PHE A 216 17.86 17.41 20.99
N ARG A 217 18.14 18.61 21.51
CA ARG A 217 17.09 19.62 21.80
C ARG A 217 16.44 20.12 20.52
N VAL A 218 17.22 20.34 19.45
CA VAL A 218 16.65 20.67 18.13
C VAL A 218 15.70 19.56 17.66
N ALA A 219 16.10 18.29 17.80
CA ALA A 219 15.27 17.16 17.43
C ALA A 219 13.94 17.11 18.19
N LEU A 220 13.99 17.22 19.53
CA LEU A 220 12.80 17.08 20.39
C LEU A 220 11.93 18.33 20.49
N ASP A 221 12.53 19.52 20.54
CA ASP A 221 11.81 20.77 20.85
C ASP A 221 11.40 21.51 19.57
N VAL A 222 12.03 21.21 18.43
CA VAL A 222 11.77 21.89 17.15
C VAL A 222 11.27 20.89 16.11
N SER A 223 12.11 19.95 15.67
CA SER A 223 11.80 19.09 14.52
C SER A 223 10.64 18.13 14.82
N LEU A 224 10.58 17.55 16.03
CA LEU A 224 9.51 16.64 16.42
C LEU A 224 8.14 17.33 16.45
N PRO A 225 7.90 18.45 17.17
CA PRO A 225 6.62 19.17 17.14
C PRO A 225 6.20 19.58 15.73
N MET A 226 7.15 20.01 14.89
CA MET A 226 6.87 20.39 13.50
C MET A 226 6.49 19.19 12.61
N THR A 227 6.96 17.99 12.94
CA THR A 227 6.63 16.75 12.22
C THR A 227 5.49 15.94 12.84
N MET A 228 5.02 16.32 14.04
CA MET A 228 3.93 15.64 14.74
C MET A 228 2.68 15.43 13.87
N PRO A 229 2.21 16.38 13.04
CA PRO A 229 1.06 16.13 12.16
C PRO A 229 1.29 14.97 11.18
N ALA A 230 2.52 14.85 10.65
CA ALA A 230 2.91 13.76 9.76
C ALA A 230 3.08 12.43 10.52
N LEU A 231 3.62 12.47 11.74
CA LEU A 231 3.73 11.29 12.61
C LEU A 231 2.36 10.78 13.07
N LEU A 232 1.42 11.66 13.39
CA LEU A 232 0.04 11.28 13.71
C LEU A 232 -0.66 10.65 12.51
N PHE A 233 -0.48 11.22 11.31
CA PHE A 233 -0.98 10.63 10.08
C PHE A 233 -0.38 9.24 9.83
N ALA A 234 0.93 9.10 9.98
CA ALA A 234 1.64 7.83 9.83
C ALA A 234 1.23 6.81 10.92
N GLY A 235 0.94 7.28 12.13
CA GLY A 235 0.45 6.45 13.23
C GLY A 235 -0.91 5.85 12.94
N VAL A 236 -1.87 6.66 12.48
CA VAL A 236 -3.18 6.14 12.05
C VAL A 236 -3.03 5.16 10.89
N LEU A 237 -2.13 5.44 9.94
CA LEU A 237 -1.82 4.53 8.83
C LEU A 237 -1.31 3.17 9.32
N VAL A 238 -0.30 3.17 10.19
CA VAL A 238 0.34 1.95 10.69
C VAL A 238 -0.62 1.17 11.59
N PHE A 239 -1.40 1.85 12.43
CA PHE A 239 -2.44 1.20 13.23
C PHE A 239 -3.50 0.53 12.34
N PHE A 240 -3.94 1.20 11.27
CA PHE A 240 -4.81 0.61 10.26
C PHE A 240 -4.18 -0.63 9.61
N LEU A 241 -2.91 -0.53 9.17
CA LEU A 241 -2.19 -1.65 8.55
C LEU A 241 -2.07 -2.84 9.52
N GLY A 242 -1.98 -2.60 10.82
CA GLY A 242 -2.00 -3.63 11.87
C GLY A 242 -3.20 -4.58 11.82
N PHE A 243 -4.39 -4.10 11.43
CA PHE A 243 -5.58 -4.93 11.23
C PHE A 243 -5.61 -5.64 9.88
N GLU A 244 -4.84 -5.16 8.91
CA GLU A 244 -4.71 -5.74 7.57
C GLU A 244 -3.57 -6.76 7.47
N VAL A 245 -2.60 -6.75 8.39
CA VAL A 245 -1.47 -7.68 8.35
C VAL A 245 -1.96 -9.13 8.39
N PHE A 246 -1.73 -9.83 7.28
CA PHE A 246 -2.16 -11.21 7.08
C PHE A 246 -0.98 -12.18 7.01
N GLY A 247 0.00 -11.95 6.14
CA GLY A 247 1.07 -12.91 5.85
C GLY A 247 1.98 -13.22 7.02
N LEU A 248 2.40 -12.20 7.78
CA LEU A 248 3.25 -12.38 8.97
C LEU A 248 2.53 -13.20 10.07
N PRO A 249 1.32 -12.84 10.53
CA PRO A 249 0.56 -13.67 11.47
C PRO A 249 0.18 -15.05 10.92
N LEU A 250 -0.08 -15.18 9.61
CA LEU A 250 -0.44 -16.47 9.02
C LEU A 250 0.67 -17.50 9.18
N VAL A 251 1.93 -17.09 8.96
CA VAL A 251 3.07 -18.01 9.00
C VAL A 251 3.64 -18.13 10.40
N LEU A 252 3.80 -17.01 11.11
CA LEU A 252 4.43 -16.99 12.44
C LEU A 252 3.47 -17.34 13.57
N GLY A 253 2.18 -17.02 13.43
CA GLY A 253 1.18 -17.29 14.46
C GLY A 253 0.63 -18.71 14.44
N ASP A 254 0.68 -19.38 13.28
CA ASP A 254 0.09 -20.70 13.10
C ASP A 254 0.63 -21.79 14.04
N PRO A 255 1.97 -21.92 14.27
CA PRO A 255 2.51 -22.99 15.11
C PRO A 255 2.04 -22.96 16.58
N GLU A 256 1.82 -21.77 17.14
CA GLU A 256 1.32 -21.59 18.52
C GLU A 256 -0.18 -21.27 18.56
N GLY A 257 -0.89 -21.28 17.42
CA GLY A 257 -2.32 -21.01 17.34
C GLY A 257 -2.73 -19.54 17.55
N HIS A 258 -1.82 -18.59 17.35
CA HIS A 258 -2.12 -17.16 17.45
C HIS A 258 -2.87 -16.69 16.20
N LEU A 259 -4.19 -16.60 16.30
CA LEU A 259 -5.03 -16.03 15.24
C LEU A 259 -5.09 -14.51 15.37
N VAL A 260 -5.19 -13.82 14.25
CA VAL A 260 -5.66 -12.45 14.08
C VAL A 260 -6.94 -12.44 13.25
N LEU A 261 -7.69 -11.34 13.22
CA LEU A 261 -8.96 -11.26 12.46
C LEU A 261 -8.83 -11.70 10.99
N ALA A 262 -7.74 -11.30 10.30
CA ALA A 262 -7.49 -11.69 8.92
C ALA A 262 -7.25 -13.21 8.76
N THR A 263 -6.45 -13.82 9.64
CA THR A 263 -6.17 -15.27 9.58
C THR A 263 -7.37 -16.09 10.06
N TYR A 264 -8.16 -15.59 11.01
CA TYR A 264 -9.41 -16.22 11.43
C TYR A 264 -10.41 -16.27 10.26
N LEU A 265 -10.59 -15.15 9.54
CA LEU A 265 -11.40 -15.11 8.32
C LEU A 265 -10.91 -16.13 7.30
N TYR A 266 -9.60 -16.16 7.04
CA TYR A 266 -8.99 -17.08 6.08
C TYR A 266 -9.21 -18.56 6.43
N LYS A 267 -9.01 -18.93 7.70
CA LYS A 267 -9.10 -20.32 8.17
C LYS A 267 -10.52 -20.81 8.40
N LEU A 268 -11.53 -19.93 8.36
CA LEU A 268 -12.91 -20.28 8.63
C LEU A 268 -13.44 -21.38 7.70
N THR A 269 -13.03 -21.36 6.42
CA THR A 269 -13.34 -22.41 5.44
C THR A 269 -12.83 -23.78 5.91
N ASN A 270 -11.58 -23.83 6.37
CA ASN A 270 -10.92 -25.06 6.78
C ASN A 270 -11.52 -25.58 8.08
N LYS A 271 -11.87 -24.69 9.02
CA LYS A 271 -12.47 -25.04 10.32
C LYS A 271 -13.83 -25.73 10.16
N LEU A 272 -14.63 -25.32 9.17
CA LEU A 272 -15.99 -25.81 8.98
C LEU A 272 -16.11 -26.88 7.89
N GLY A 273 -15.04 -27.12 7.12
CA GLY A 273 -15.03 -28.07 6.00
C GLY A 273 -15.88 -27.67 4.79
N VAL A 274 -16.59 -26.54 4.87
CA VAL A 274 -17.42 -25.97 3.80
C VAL A 274 -17.22 -24.46 3.68
N PRO A 275 -17.33 -23.88 2.47
CA PRO A 275 -17.29 -22.42 2.29
C PRO A 275 -18.48 -21.71 2.95
N SER A 276 -18.30 -21.23 4.19
CA SER A 276 -19.30 -20.47 4.93
C SER A 276 -19.24 -18.98 4.61
N TYR A 277 -19.70 -18.59 3.41
CA TYR A 277 -19.60 -17.22 2.91
C TYR A 277 -20.27 -16.17 3.80
N HIS A 278 -21.39 -16.50 4.44
CA HIS A 278 -22.07 -15.59 5.37
C HIS A 278 -21.23 -15.28 6.62
N LEU A 279 -20.52 -16.29 7.16
CA LEU A 279 -19.63 -16.08 8.29
C LEU A 279 -18.41 -15.24 7.88
N MET A 280 -17.80 -15.53 6.74
CA MET A 280 -16.68 -14.71 6.24
C MET A 280 -17.11 -13.25 6.02
N ALA A 281 -18.31 -13.02 5.48
CA ALA A 281 -18.87 -11.69 5.32
C ALA A 281 -19.12 -10.98 6.66
N ALA A 282 -19.58 -11.69 7.68
CA ALA A 282 -19.78 -11.12 9.01
C ALA A 282 -18.44 -10.74 9.70
N VAL A 283 -17.40 -11.58 9.58
CA VAL A 283 -16.03 -11.20 10.03
C VAL A 283 -15.52 -10.00 9.23
N ALA A 284 -15.73 -10.00 7.91
CA ALA A 284 -15.36 -8.90 7.04
C ALA A 284 -16.01 -7.58 7.46
N MET A 285 -17.30 -7.60 7.80
CA MET A 285 -18.01 -6.44 8.32
C MET A 285 -17.48 -5.96 9.68
N CYS A 286 -17.06 -6.86 10.56
CA CYS A 286 -16.40 -6.48 11.82
C CYS A 286 -15.07 -5.76 11.57
N ILE A 287 -14.27 -6.25 10.62
CA ILE A 287 -13.00 -5.60 10.24
C ILE A 287 -13.28 -4.23 9.61
N VAL A 288 -14.22 -4.14 8.67
CA VAL A 288 -14.62 -2.87 8.03
C VAL A 288 -15.15 -1.86 9.05
N ALA A 289 -15.90 -2.31 10.07
CA ALA A 289 -16.40 -1.45 11.14
C ALA A 289 -15.26 -0.82 11.97
N ILE A 290 -14.11 -1.50 12.08
CA ILE A 290 -12.91 -0.99 12.76
C ILE A 290 -12.09 -0.09 11.81
N THR A 291 -11.87 -0.52 10.57
CA THR A 291 -10.95 0.15 9.63
C THR A 291 -11.55 1.38 8.97
N PHE A 292 -12.86 1.40 8.68
CA PHE A 292 -13.51 2.53 8.02
C PHE A 292 -13.41 3.84 8.81
N PRO A 293 -13.66 3.89 10.13
CA PRO A 293 -13.40 5.08 10.95
C PRO A 293 -11.94 5.54 10.91
N LEU A 294 -10.98 4.62 10.87
CA LEU A 294 -9.55 4.95 10.77
C LEU A 294 -9.22 5.62 9.44
N VAL A 295 -9.80 5.16 8.33
CA VAL A 295 -9.65 5.79 7.02
C VAL A 295 -10.26 7.20 7.00
N LEU A 296 -11.43 7.39 7.62
CA LEU A 296 -12.03 8.72 7.76
C LEU A 296 -11.17 9.66 8.62
N LEU A 297 -10.62 9.15 9.73
CA LEU A 297 -9.69 9.87 10.59
C LEU A 297 -8.42 10.26 9.83
N GLN A 298 -7.84 9.32 9.08
CA GLN A 298 -6.65 9.55 8.25
C GLN A 298 -6.91 10.67 7.23
N ARG A 299 -8.06 10.66 6.56
CA ARG A 299 -8.45 11.73 5.62
C ARG A 299 -8.59 13.08 6.31
N HIS A 300 -9.20 13.10 7.49
CA HIS A 300 -9.38 14.33 8.27
C HIS A 300 -8.04 14.93 8.71
N LEU A 301 -7.11 14.09 9.16
CA LEU A 301 -5.75 14.52 9.52
C LEU A 301 -5.00 15.08 8.31
N LEU A 302 -5.12 14.46 7.13
CA LEU A 302 -4.47 14.93 5.90
C LEU A 302 -4.96 16.33 5.48
N LYS A 303 -6.28 16.57 5.57
CA LYS A 303 -6.87 17.89 5.28
C LYS A 303 -6.35 18.98 6.23
N ARG A 304 -6.10 18.63 7.50
CA ARG A 304 -5.53 19.55 8.49
C ARG A 304 -4.03 19.76 8.27
N ALA A 305 -3.27 18.71 7.95
CA ALA A 305 -1.83 18.79 7.71
C ALA A 305 -1.48 19.75 6.55
N ASN A 306 -2.27 19.74 5.47
CA ASN A 306 -2.11 20.69 4.35
C ASN A 306 -2.30 22.17 4.75
N ARG A 307 -2.90 22.45 5.91
CA ARG A 307 -3.06 23.81 6.45
C ARG A 307 -1.79 24.32 7.17
N PHE A 308 -0.93 23.40 7.64
CA PHE A 308 0.29 23.72 8.38
C PHE A 308 1.54 23.78 7.48
N VAL A 309 1.47 23.21 6.27
CA VAL A 309 2.53 23.32 5.26
C VAL A 309 2.30 24.60 4.44
N THR A 310 2.70 25.74 5.00
CA THR A 310 2.90 26.93 4.17
C THR A 310 4.15 26.69 3.33
N VAL A 311 3.96 26.30 2.07
CA VAL A 311 5.04 26.31 1.07
C VAL A 311 5.50 27.76 0.91
N LYS A 312 6.51 28.17 1.66
CA LYS A 312 7.28 29.37 1.31
C LYS A 312 8.10 28.98 0.09
N GLY A 313 7.99 29.76 -0.99
CA GLY A 313 8.68 29.55 -2.27
C GLY A 313 10.21 29.69 -2.23
N LYS A 314 10.83 29.51 -1.05
CA LYS A 314 12.28 29.54 -0.88
C LYS A 314 12.74 28.10 -0.66
N ALA A 315 13.51 27.55 -1.59
CA ALA A 315 14.25 26.31 -1.38
C ALA A 315 15.20 26.53 -0.18
N GLY A 316 14.76 26.14 1.01
CA GLY A 316 15.57 26.23 2.22
C GLY A 316 16.76 25.30 2.04
N ARG A 317 17.97 25.86 2.11
CA ARG A 317 19.20 25.07 2.07
C ARG A 317 19.22 24.20 3.33
N GLN A 318 19.07 22.88 3.18
CA GLN A 318 19.11 21.98 4.33
C GLN A 318 20.50 22.02 4.97
N THR A 319 20.60 22.57 6.18
CA THR A 319 21.83 22.46 6.97
C THR A 319 21.83 21.15 7.74
N VAL A 320 22.95 20.44 7.60
CA VAL A 320 23.15 19.14 8.24
C VAL A 320 23.62 19.36 9.68
N LEU A 321 23.01 18.65 10.62
CA LEU A 321 23.38 18.63 12.04
C LEU A 321 24.55 17.64 12.25
N PRO A 322 25.73 18.10 12.70
CA PRO A 322 26.85 17.21 12.98
C PRO A 322 26.59 16.41 14.27
N LEU A 323 26.64 15.09 14.20
CA LEU A 323 26.52 14.18 15.35
C LEU A 323 27.86 13.90 16.04
N GLY A 324 28.99 14.17 15.37
CA GLY A 324 30.32 13.82 15.89
C GLY A 324 30.44 12.31 16.05
N ILE A 325 30.86 11.82 17.23
CA ILE A 325 31.00 10.38 17.50
C ILE A 325 29.67 9.61 17.46
N TRP A 326 28.55 10.29 17.76
CA TRP A 326 27.22 9.69 17.77
C TRP A 326 26.74 9.23 16.39
N ARG A 327 27.38 9.67 15.30
CA ARG A 327 27.07 9.17 13.94
C ARG A 327 27.31 7.68 13.80
N TRP A 328 28.31 7.13 14.51
CA TRP A 328 28.62 5.70 14.48
C TRP A 328 27.65 4.88 15.32
N VAL A 329 27.21 5.43 16.45
CA VAL A 329 26.13 4.83 17.26
C VAL A 329 24.83 4.80 16.47
N ALA A 330 24.48 5.92 15.81
CA ALA A 330 23.31 6.00 14.93
C ALA A 330 23.40 4.99 13.77
N LEU A 331 24.58 4.89 13.13
CA LEU A 331 24.82 3.89 12.09
C LEU A 331 24.66 2.46 12.62
N ALA A 332 25.18 2.16 13.81
CA ALA A 332 25.06 0.85 14.43
C ALA A 332 23.59 0.48 14.71
N ILE A 333 22.79 1.43 15.22
CA ILE A 333 21.35 1.22 15.45
C ILE A 333 20.63 0.92 14.13
N VAL A 334 20.91 1.71 13.08
CA VAL A 334 20.33 1.48 11.74
C VAL A 334 20.78 0.13 11.16
N ALA A 335 22.04 -0.23 11.35
CA ALA A 335 22.60 -1.50 10.89
C ALA A 335 21.95 -2.69 11.61
N VAL A 336 21.78 -2.63 12.94
CA VAL A 336 21.08 -3.67 13.72
C VAL A 336 19.64 -3.82 13.24
N TRP A 337 18.93 -2.71 13.04
CA TRP A 337 17.58 -2.75 12.49
C TRP A 337 17.52 -3.39 11.10
N LEU A 338 18.44 -3.02 10.19
CA LEU A 338 18.55 -3.64 8.86
C LEU A 338 18.90 -5.13 8.95
N ILE A 339 19.77 -5.53 9.88
CA ILE A 339 20.11 -6.93 10.09
C ILE A 339 18.86 -7.71 10.47
N VAL A 340 18.14 -7.26 11.48
CA VAL A 340 16.94 -7.95 11.98
C VAL A 340 15.83 -7.98 10.93
N THR A 341 15.58 -6.86 10.25
CA THR A 341 14.39 -6.73 9.37
C THR A 341 14.59 -7.16 7.94
N VAL A 342 15.82 -7.11 7.43
CA VAL A 342 16.15 -7.40 6.03
C VAL A 342 17.09 -8.58 5.94
N PHE A 343 18.25 -8.52 6.59
CA PHE A 343 19.28 -9.53 6.41
C PHE A 343 18.86 -10.90 6.94
N VAL A 344 18.38 -10.99 8.19
CA VAL A 344 17.97 -12.25 8.83
C VAL A 344 16.92 -13.00 8.00
N PRO A 345 15.76 -12.42 7.64
CA PRO A 345 14.77 -13.15 6.86
C PRO A 345 15.27 -13.46 5.45
N ILE A 346 15.91 -12.53 4.74
CA ILE A 346 16.35 -12.78 3.35
C ILE A 346 17.44 -13.85 3.29
N SER A 347 18.43 -13.79 4.19
CA SER A 347 19.50 -14.79 4.26
C SER A 347 18.95 -16.19 4.56
N GLY A 348 17.98 -16.32 5.47
CA GLY A 348 17.35 -17.61 5.74
C GLY A 348 16.66 -18.21 4.51
N ILE A 349 15.93 -17.40 3.73
CA ILE A 349 15.28 -17.85 2.50
C ILE A 349 16.29 -18.28 1.46
N VAL A 350 17.32 -17.45 1.26
CA VAL A 350 18.40 -17.73 0.33
C VAL A 350 19.07 -19.05 0.71
N LEU A 351 19.50 -19.20 1.95
CA LEU A 351 20.11 -20.45 2.44
C LEU A 351 19.16 -21.64 2.27
N ARG A 352 17.88 -21.52 2.65
CA ARG A 352 16.91 -22.61 2.50
C ARG A 352 16.73 -23.02 1.04
N SER A 353 16.77 -22.08 0.10
CA SER A 353 16.58 -22.37 -1.33
C SER A 353 17.73 -23.16 -1.95
N PHE A 354 18.93 -23.13 -1.35
CA PHE A 354 20.12 -23.81 -1.84
C PHE A 354 20.45 -25.11 -1.09
N VAL A 355 19.54 -25.63 -0.26
CA VAL A 355 19.75 -26.90 0.45
C VAL A 355 18.65 -27.91 0.17
N THR A 356 18.97 -29.21 0.18
CA THR A 356 17.98 -30.29 0.02
C THR A 356 17.10 -30.46 1.25
N HIS A 357 17.68 -30.32 2.43
CA HIS A 357 17.01 -30.37 3.73
C HIS A 357 17.86 -29.61 4.75
N TRP A 358 17.26 -29.27 5.89
CA TRP A 358 17.94 -28.56 6.97
C TRP A 358 17.41 -28.98 8.34
N GLY A 359 18.30 -29.06 9.32
CA GLY A 359 18.00 -29.44 10.70
C GLY A 359 19.27 -29.60 11.52
N GLU A 360 19.12 -30.07 12.76
CA GLU A 360 20.24 -30.31 13.67
C GLU A 360 21.17 -31.41 13.16
N GLY A 361 22.48 -31.18 13.22
CA GLY A 361 23.50 -32.13 12.78
C GLY A 361 23.69 -32.21 11.27
N VAL A 362 23.04 -31.33 10.49
CA VAL A 362 23.19 -31.27 9.03
C VAL A 362 24.32 -30.32 8.67
N ALA A 363 25.38 -30.84 8.05
CA ALA A 363 26.47 -30.02 7.54
C ALA A 363 26.05 -29.30 6.26
N LEU A 364 26.11 -27.96 6.26
CA LEU A 364 25.69 -27.14 5.11
C LEU A 364 26.33 -27.60 3.79
N GLY A 365 27.63 -27.91 3.80
CA GLY A 365 28.38 -28.32 2.60
C GLY A 365 27.91 -29.62 1.95
N GLU A 366 27.23 -30.50 2.69
CA GLU A 366 26.76 -31.80 2.18
C GLU A 366 25.38 -31.71 1.53
N VAL A 367 24.61 -30.67 1.86
CA VAL A 367 23.22 -30.53 1.41
C VAL A 367 23.03 -29.44 0.35
N LEU A 368 24.10 -28.73 -0.02
CA LEU A 368 24.05 -27.69 -1.05
C LEU A 368 23.57 -28.25 -2.39
N THR A 369 22.58 -27.59 -2.98
CA THR A 369 21.96 -28.03 -4.23
C THR A 369 21.33 -26.87 -5.00
N LEU A 370 21.12 -27.10 -6.30
CA LEU A 370 20.27 -26.27 -7.17
C LEU A 370 18.96 -26.99 -7.54
N ALA A 371 18.73 -28.20 -7.03
CA ALA A 371 17.58 -29.04 -7.36
C ALA A 371 16.24 -28.33 -7.12
N ASN A 372 16.12 -27.53 -6.05
CA ASN A 372 14.91 -26.77 -5.76
C ASN A 372 14.52 -25.81 -6.90
N PHE A 373 15.50 -25.23 -7.59
CA PHE A 373 15.25 -24.37 -8.75
C PHE A 373 14.93 -25.20 -10.00
N THR A 374 15.62 -26.32 -10.21
CA THR A 374 15.32 -27.24 -11.32
C THR A 374 13.89 -27.78 -11.23
N GLU A 375 13.50 -28.32 -10.06
CA GLU A 375 12.14 -28.81 -9.80
C GLU A 375 11.10 -27.70 -9.95
N LEU A 376 11.44 -26.48 -9.53
CA LEU A 376 10.55 -25.33 -9.72
C LEU A 376 10.27 -25.06 -11.20
N PHE A 377 11.27 -25.13 -12.06
CA PHE A 377 11.12 -24.90 -13.51
C PHE A 377 10.47 -26.08 -14.25
N GLU A 378 10.42 -27.27 -13.64
CA GLU A 378 9.68 -28.43 -14.16
C GLU A 378 8.18 -28.36 -13.86
N GLN A 379 7.76 -27.51 -12.91
CA GLN A 379 6.37 -27.36 -12.51
C GLN A 379 5.69 -26.19 -13.22
N ASP A 380 4.79 -26.50 -14.16
CA ASP A 380 4.07 -25.53 -14.98
C ASP A 380 3.35 -24.44 -14.18
N ASN A 381 2.77 -24.77 -13.04
CA ASN A 381 2.07 -23.80 -12.17
C ASN A 381 3.04 -22.79 -11.53
N LEU A 382 4.24 -23.22 -11.13
CA LEU A 382 5.26 -22.36 -10.52
C LEU A 382 5.86 -21.41 -11.58
N VAL A 383 6.20 -21.93 -12.76
CA VAL A 383 6.67 -21.11 -13.89
C VAL A 383 5.60 -20.11 -14.31
N ARG A 384 4.35 -20.55 -14.41
CA ARG A 384 3.24 -19.66 -14.76
C ARG A 384 3.04 -18.58 -13.70
N ALA A 385 3.21 -18.89 -12.41
CA ALA A 385 3.15 -17.88 -11.36
C ALA A 385 4.18 -16.77 -11.54
N ILE A 386 5.41 -17.11 -11.94
CA ILE A 386 6.47 -16.14 -12.24
C ILE A 386 6.06 -15.26 -13.42
N VAL A 387 5.66 -15.87 -14.54
CA VAL A 387 5.30 -15.16 -15.77
C VAL A 387 4.06 -14.28 -15.56
N ASN A 388 3.03 -14.79 -14.91
CA ASN A 388 1.81 -14.05 -14.60
C ASN A 388 2.08 -12.89 -13.63
N THR A 389 2.96 -13.08 -12.63
CA THR A 389 3.33 -12.00 -11.69
C THR A 389 4.10 -10.90 -12.41
N LEU A 390 5.02 -11.26 -13.31
CA LEU A 390 5.70 -10.28 -14.15
C LEU A 390 4.72 -9.58 -15.10
N GLY A 391 3.83 -10.33 -15.73
CA GLY A 391 2.80 -9.81 -16.65
C GLY A 391 1.82 -8.86 -15.97
N ILE A 392 1.31 -9.23 -14.79
CA ILE A 392 0.40 -8.38 -14.02
C ILE A 392 1.11 -7.13 -13.49
N GLY A 393 2.37 -7.25 -13.06
CA GLY A 393 3.17 -6.09 -12.66
C GLY A 393 3.40 -5.12 -13.82
N VAL A 394 3.92 -5.62 -14.95
CA VAL A 394 4.35 -4.79 -16.09
C VAL A 394 3.14 -4.28 -16.86
N ILE A 395 2.34 -5.19 -17.43
CA ILE A 395 1.19 -4.85 -18.29
C ILE A 395 0.03 -4.40 -17.42
N GLY A 396 -0.31 -5.18 -16.40
CA GLY A 396 -1.41 -4.86 -15.50
C GLY A 396 -1.18 -3.54 -14.74
N GLY A 397 0.04 -3.29 -14.27
CA GLY A 397 0.41 -2.01 -13.65
C GLY A 397 0.30 -0.83 -14.61
N ALA A 398 0.67 -1.00 -15.87
CA ALA A 398 0.54 0.05 -16.89
C ALA A 398 -0.94 0.37 -17.18
N LEU A 399 -1.77 -0.67 -17.32
CA LEU A 399 -3.22 -0.52 -17.48
C LEU A 399 -3.85 0.15 -16.25
N ALA A 400 -3.41 -0.21 -15.04
CA ALA A 400 -3.88 0.40 -13.80
C ALA A 400 -3.52 1.89 -13.74
N VAL A 401 -2.28 2.28 -14.07
CA VAL A 401 -1.88 3.70 -14.16
C VAL A 401 -2.67 4.44 -15.24
N GLY A 402 -2.98 3.80 -16.37
CA GLY A 402 -3.88 4.35 -17.38
C GLY A 402 -5.27 4.65 -16.81
N PHE A 403 -5.87 3.66 -16.13
CA PHE A 403 -7.18 3.82 -15.48
C PHE A 403 -7.16 4.91 -14.40
N TYR A 404 -6.15 4.92 -13.53
CA TYR A 404 -5.99 5.93 -12.48
C TYR A 404 -5.79 7.33 -13.09
N SER A 405 -5.08 7.45 -14.21
CA SER A 405 -4.92 8.72 -14.93
C SER A 405 -6.27 9.23 -15.41
N LEU A 406 -7.11 8.37 -15.99
CA LEU A 406 -8.46 8.74 -16.42
C LEU A 406 -9.31 9.24 -15.24
N VAL A 407 -9.26 8.56 -14.10
CA VAL A 407 -9.96 8.99 -12.86
C VAL A 407 -9.40 10.32 -12.35
N ALA A 408 -8.08 10.50 -12.38
CA ALA A 408 -7.42 11.73 -11.95
C ALA A 408 -7.82 12.92 -12.84
N PHE A 409 -7.78 12.78 -14.16
CA PHE A 409 -8.20 13.83 -15.09
C PHE A 409 -9.71 14.12 -15.02
N ALA A 410 -10.54 13.12 -14.68
CA ALA A 410 -11.99 13.32 -14.48
C ALA A 410 -12.31 14.23 -13.26
N GLY A 411 -11.45 14.22 -12.24
CA GLY A 411 -11.55 15.07 -11.05
C GLY A 411 -10.68 16.33 -11.07
N HIS A 412 -9.64 16.37 -11.91
CA HIS A 412 -8.60 17.41 -11.87
C HIS A 412 -9.18 18.82 -12.07
N ARG A 413 -8.87 19.72 -11.12
CA ARG A 413 -9.26 21.15 -11.14
C ARG A 413 -10.76 21.39 -11.35
N ARG A 414 -11.60 20.48 -10.83
CA ARG A 414 -13.06 20.65 -10.75
C ARG A 414 -13.48 20.76 -9.29
N ASN A 415 -14.39 21.69 -9.01
CA ASN A 415 -14.92 21.92 -7.66
C ASN A 415 -16.44 21.67 -7.59
N ASP A 416 -16.90 20.63 -8.29
CA ASP A 416 -18.30 20.23 -8.33
C ASP A 416 -18.56 19.01 -7.43
N TRP A 417 -19.84 18.65 -7.26
CA TRP A 417 -20.24 17.49 -6.45
C TRP A 417 -19.68 16.17 -7.00
N ALA A 418 -19.53 16.05 -8.32
CA ALA A 418 -18.97 14.86 -8.98
C ALA A 418 -17.48 14.67 -8.67
N ALA A 419 -16.68 15.74 -8.61
CA ALA A 419 -15.29 15.66 -8.15
C ALA A 419 -15.22 15.23 -6.68
N LYS A 420 -16.11 15.75 -5.82
CA LYS A 420 -16.20 15.30 -4.43
C LYS A 420 -16.54 13.80 -4.35
N LEU A 421 -17.50 13.33 -5.15
CA LEU A 421 -17.87 11.91 -5.22
C LEU A 421 -16.67 11.03 -5.62
N LEU A 422 -15.91 11.43 -6.65
CA LEU A 422 -14.68 10.73 -7.06
C LEU A 422 -13.68 10.63 -5.90
N ASP A 423 -13.46 11.71 -5.15
CA ASP A 423 -12.55 11.70 -3.99
C ASP A 423 -12.99 10.72 -2.90
N TYR A 424 -14.31 10.53 -2.70
CA TYR A 424 -14.83 9.52 -1.78
C TYR A 424 -14.65 8.10 -2.34
N LEU A 425 -15.05 7.88 -3.60
CA LEU A 425 -14.95 6.56 -4.25
C LEU A 425 -13.51 6.04 -4.30
N VAL A 426 -12.53 6.91 -4.57
CA VAL A 426 -11.11 6.55 -4.59
C VAL A 426 -10.61 6.10 -3.21
N LEU A 427 -11.17 6.64 -2.13
CA LEU A 427 -10.74 6.33 -0.77
C LEU A 427 -11.40 5.06 -0.21
N LEU A 428 -12.61 4.72 -0.65
CA LEU A 428 -13.39 3.61 -0.09
C LEU A 428 -12.68 2.24 -0.14
N PRO A 429 -12.04 1.82 -1.25
CA PRO A 429 -11.35 0.52 -1.32
C PRO A 429 -10.27 0.36 -0.25
N ARG A 430 -9.65 1.47 0.17
CA ARG A 430 -8.63 1.47 1.23
C ARG A 430 -9.18 0.99 2.57
N ALA A 431 -10.48 1.11 2.82
CA ALA A 431 -11.07 0.64 4.08
C ALA A 431 -11.23 -0.89 4.12
N VAL A 432 -11.11 -1.57 2.98
CA VAL A 432 -11.28 -3.01 2.85
C VAL A 432 -9.90 -3.64 2.67
N PRO A 433 -9.40 -4.42 3.65
CA PRO A 433 -8.14 -5.12 3.48
C PRO A 433 -8.15 -6.01 2.23
N GLY A 434 -6.97 -6.19 1.62
CA GLY A 434 -6.83 -6.93 0.35
C GLY A 434 -7.49 -8.30 0.34
N LEU A 435 -7.35 -9.07 1.43
CA LEU A 435 -7.99 -10.38 1.60
C LEU A 435 -9.53 -10.34 1.45
N LEU A 436 -10.17 -9.33 2.05
CA LEU A 436 -11.63 -9.16 2.00
C LEU A 436 -12.09 -8.72 0.61
N ALA A 437 -11.31 -7.83 -0.02
CA ALA A 437 -11.59 -7.39 -1.38
C ALA A 437 -11.49 -8.56 -2.37
N GLY A 438 -10.45 -9.39 -2.24
CA GLY A 438 -10.28 -10.62 -3.02
C GLY A 438 -11.48 -11.56 -2.90
N LEU A 439 -11.98 -11.78 -1.68
CA LEU A 439 -13.18 -12.57 -1.42
C LEU A 439 -14.44 -11.96 -2.08
N ALA A 440 -14.60 -10.64 -1.99
CA ALA A 440 -15.73 -9.95 -2.61
C ALA A 440 -15.68 -10.04 -4.16
N PHE A 441 -14.49 -9.91 -4.75
CA PHE A 441 -14.30 -10.10 -6.19
C PHE A 441 -14.57 -11.55 -6.61
N LEU A 442 -14.12 -12.54 -5.82
CA LEU A 442 -14.46 -13.94 -6.06
C LEU A 442 -15.98 -14.11 -6.17
N TRP A 443 -16.75 -13.52 -5.24
CA TRP A 443 -18.20 -13.57 -5.28
C TRP A 443 -18.79 -12.88 -6.51
N ILE A 444 -18.30 -11.70 -6.87
CA ILE A 444 -18.74 -11.02 -8.11
C ILE A 444 -18.56 -11.94 -9.31
N PHE A 445 -17.38 -12.53 -9.49
CA PHE A 445 -17.11 -13.39 -10.65
C PHE A 445 -17.93 -14.68 -10.61
N LEU A 446 -18.06 -15.33 -9.45
CA LEU A 446 -18.82 -16.57 -9.37
C LEU A 446 -20.31 -16.39 -9.65
N PHE A 447 -20.86 -15.22 -9.35
CA PHE A 447 -22.29 -15.13 -9.13
C PHE A 447 -23.00 -14.04 -9.94
N VAL A 448 -22.30 -13.05 -10.47
CA VAL A 448 -22.90 -12.13 -11.44
C VAL A 448 -22.97 -12.84 -12.81
N PRO A 449 -24.17 -13.00 -13.40
CA PRO A 449 -24.31 -13.62 -14.72
C PRO A 449 -23.42 -12.92 -15.76
N GLY A 450 -22.71 -13.71 -16.57
CA GLY A 450 -21.80 -13.20 -17.61
C GLY A 450 -20.37 -12.89 -17.13
N LEU A 451 -20.08 -12.90 -15.82
CA LEU A 451 -18.71 -12.65 -15.30
C LEU A 451 -17.98 -13.92 -14.82
N ARG A 452 -18.63 -15.09 -14.89
CA ARG A 452 -18.07 -16.37 -14.42
C ARG A 452 -16.80 -16.78 -15.14
N GLU A 453 -16.75 -16.56 -16.45
CA GLU A 453 -15.59 -16.90 -17.28
C GLU A 453 -14.36 -16.06 -16.90
N LEU A 454 -14.57 -14.84 -16.38
CA LEU A 454 -13.47 -13.97 -15.95
C LEU A 454 -12.76 -14.51 -14.71
N LYS A 455 -13.41 -15.34 -13.88
CA LYS A 455 -12.80 -15.92 -12.68
C LYS A 455 -11.47 -16.58 -13.02
N ASN A 456 -11.46 -17.42 -14.06
CA ASN A 456 -10.30 -18.21 -14.48
C ASN A 456 -9.36 -17.43 -15.41
N SER A 457 -9.51 -16.10 -15.50
CA SER A 457 -8.70 -15.24 -16.35
C SER A 457 -7.84 -14.30 -15.51
N MET A 458 -6.67 -13.90 -16.04
CA MET A 458 -5.83 -12.84 -15.44
C MET A 458 -6.58 -11.53 -15.20
N TRP A 459 -7.67 -11.29 -15.94
CA TRP A 459 -8.54 -10.13 -15.74
C TRP A 459 -9.15 -10.08 -14.34
N SER A 460 -9.47 -11.23 -13.70
CA SER A 460 -10.03 -11.22 -12.34
C SER A 460 -9.04 -10.63 -11.33
N ILE A 461 -7.79 -11.07 -11.38
CA ILE A 461 -6.72 -10.61 -10.50
C ILE A 461 -6.39 -9.15 -10.80
N TRP A 462 -6.28 -8.78 -12.08
CA TRP A 462 -5.97 -7.40 -12.47
C TRP A 462 -7.04 -6.40 -12.01
N VAL A 463 -8.33 -6.70 -12.19
CA VAL A 463 -9.41 -5.82 -11.73
C VAL A 463 -9.35 -5.67 -10.21
N ALA A 464 -9.19 -6.77 -9.49
CA ALA A 464 -9.12 -6.76 -8.03
C ALA A 464 -7.93 -5.92 -7.53
N TYR A 465 -6.74 -6.13 -8.09
CA TYR A 465 -5.53 -5.36 -7.73
C TYR A 465 -5.71 -3.88 -8.05
N THR A 466 -6.27 -3.56 -9.21
CA THR A 466 -6.51 -2.18 -9.65
C THR A 466 -7.45 -1.44 -8.69
N VAL A 467 -8.51 -2.09 -8.21
CA VAL A 467 -9.48 -1.48 -7.28
C VAL A 467 -8.90 -1.35 -5.87
N VAL A 468 -8.26 -2.40 -5.34
CA VAL A 468 -7.66 -2.40 -3.99
C VAL A 468 -6.60 -1.31 -3.86
N TRP A 469 -5.72 -1.19 -4.86
CA TRP A 469 -4.60 -0.23 -4.83
C TRP A 469 -4.94 1.13 -5.42
N LEU A 470 -6.21 1.37 -5.78
CA LEU A 470 -6.69 2.62 -6.39
C LEU A 470 -6.28 3.86 -5.61
N ALA A 471 -6.50 3.88 -4.28
CA ALA A 471 -6.17 5.03 -3.44
C ALA A 471 -4.68 5.38 -3.48
N TYR A 472 -3.81 4.37 -3.52
CA TYR A 472 -2.37 4.54 -3.59
C TYR A 472 -1.95 5.04 -4.98
N GLY A 473 -2.41 4.40 -6.05
CA GLY A 473 -2.10 4.82 -7.42
C GLY A 473 -2.60 6.23 -7.74
N MET A 474 -3.81 6.58 -7.30
CA MET A 474 -4.36 7.92 -7.44
C MET A 474 -3.50 8.98 -6.77
N ARG A 475 -2.94 8.69 -5.59
CA ARG A 475 -2.05 9.62 -4.90
C ARG A 475 -0.74 9.84 -5.65
N LEU A 476 -0.16 8.79 -6.24
CA LEU A 476 1.05 8.90 -7.06
C LEU A 476 0.80 9.82 -8.27
N ILE A 477 -0.32 9.62 -8.97
CA ILE A 477 -0.68 10.44 -10.13
C ILE A 477 -1.01 11.88 -9.73
N GLN A 478 -1.74 12.08 -8.64
CA GLN A 478 -2.04 13.42 -8.12
C GLN A 478 -0.77 14.19 -7.77
N SER A 479 0.25 13.52 -7.20
CA SER A 479 1.53 14.16 -6.89
C SER A 479 2.26 14.67 -8.13
N ALA A 480 2.17 13.96 -9.25
CA ALA A 480 2.72 14.41 -10.54
C ALA A 480 1.90 15.56 -11.15
N LEU A 481 0.57 15.48 -11.10
CA LEU A 481 -0.31 16.53 -11.62
C LEU A 481 -0.15 17.86 -10.88
N LEU A 482 0.14 17.82 -9.57
CA LEU A 482 0.37 19.03 -8.77
C LEU A 482 1.62 19.80 -9.16
N GLN A 483 2.57 19.17 -9.86
CA GLN A 483 3.79 19.84 -10.33
C GLN A 483 3.54 20.72 -11.56
N VAL A 484 2.41 20.52 -12.26
CA VAL A 484 2.04 21.32 -13.43
C VAL A 484 1.32 22.59 -12.97
N GLY A 485 1.94 23.75 -13.22
CA GLY A 485 1.37 25.06 -12.89
C GLY A 485 0.04 25.33 -13.60
N PRO A 486 -0.92 26.05 -12.97
CA PRO A 486 -2.19 26.37 -13.61
C PRO A 486 -2.09 27.22 -14.87
N GLU A 487 -1.05 28.04 -14.94
CA GLU A 487 -0.78 29.00 -16.00
C GLU A 487 -0.54 28.30 -17.35
N LEU A 488 0.06 27.10 -17.34
CA LEU A 488 0.33 26.32 -18.56
C LEU A 488 -0.97 25.83 -19.22
N GLU A 489 -1.93 25.39 -18.40
CA GLU A 489 -3.24 24.97 -18.91
C GLU A 489 -4.12 26.17 -19.31
N GLU A 490 -3.99 27.29 -18.59
CA GLU A 490 -4.66 28.54 -18.92
C GLU A 490 -4.15 29.11 -20.25
N ALA A 491 -2.85 29.08 -20.51
CA ALA A 491 -2.28 29.45 -21.79
C ALA A 491 -2.84 28.59 -22.93
N GLY A 492 -2.91 27.27 -22.74
CA GLY A 492 -3.51 26.36 -23.71
C GLY A 492 -4.99 26.66 -23.98
N ARG A 493 -5.76 27.03 -22.95
CA ARG A 493 -7.17 27.44 -23.09
C ARG A 493 -7.33 28.80 -23.77
N SER A 494 -6.43 29.75 -23.53
CA SER A 494 -6.47 31.09 -24.12
C SER A 494 -6.30 31.07 -25.65
N VAL A 495 -5.59 30.07 -26.19
CA VAL A 495 -5.44 29.86 -27.65
C VAL A 495 -6.60 29.00 -28.24
N GLY A 496 -7.68 28.81 -27.48
CA GLY A 496 -8.88 28.06 -27.93
C GLY A 496 -8.84 26.55 -27.66
N GLY A 497 -7.83 26.07 -26.92
CA GLY A 497 -7.74 24.67 -26.51
C GLY A 497 -8.90 24.25 -25.60
N THR A 498 -9.49 23.09 -25.88
CA THR A 498 -10.51 22.49 -25.03
C THR A 498 -9.88 21.86 -23.80
N ARG A 499 -10.62 21.64 -22.70
CA ARG A 499 -10.04 21.03 -21.48
C ARG A 499 -9.40 19.66 -21.74
N SER A 500 -10.04 18.81 -22.55
CA SER A 500 -9.51 17.51 -22.92
C SER A 500 -8.27 17.63 -23.80
N ARG A 501 -8.28 18.58 -24.74
CA ARG A 501 -7.12 18.83 -25.61
C ARG A 501 -5.93 19.38 -24.82
N VAL A 502 -6.16 20.31 -23.91
CA VAL A 502 -5.12 20.82 -22.99
C VAL A 502 -4.60 19.71 -22.08
N SER A 503 -5.47 18.82 -21.58
CA SER A 503 -5.03 17.68 -20.77
C SER A 503 -4.12 16.72 -21.55
N LEU A 504 -4.42 16.47 -22.83
CA LEU A 504 -3.65 15.55 -23.69
C LEU A 504 -2.39 16.18 -24.29
N ASP A 505 -2.45 17.44 -24.70
CA ASP A 505 -1.39 18.11 -25.46
C ASP A 505 -0.43 18.89 -24.54
N VAL A 506 -0.86 19.28 -23.34
CA VAL A 506 -0.06 20.07 -22.38
C VAL A 506 0.21 19.28 -21.10
N THR A 507 -0.83 18.85 -20.39
CA THR A 507 -0.64 18.28 -19.05
C THR A 507 -0.02 16.88 -19.11
N LEU A 508 -0.55 15.98 -19.95
CA LEU A 508 -0.09 14.59 -20.08
C LEU A 508 1.40 14.48 -20.48
N PRO A 509 1.91 15.23 -21.49
CA PRO A 509 3.32 15.20 -21.85
C PRO A 509 4.24 15.73 -20.74
N LEU A 510 3.78 16.70 -19.95
CA LEU A 510 4.53 17.23 -18.82
C LEU A 510 4.60 16.22 -17.66
N VAL A 511 3.52 15.48 -17.39
CA VAL A 511 3.50 14.49 -16.30
C VAL A 511 3.96 13.10 -16.70
N ARG A 512 4.33 12.85 -17.96
CA ARG A 512 4.68 11.51 -18.46
C ARG A 512 5.74 10.78 -17.63
N PHE A 513 6.74 11.51 -17.13
CA PHE A 513 7.79 10.93 -16.27
C PHE A 513 7.29 10.65 -14.85
N GLY A 514 6.35 11.46 -14.35
CA GLY A 514 5.63 11.18 -13.11
C GLY A 514 4.71 9.96 -13.24
N LEU A 515 4.09 9.76 -14.40
CA LEU A 515 3.31 8.54 -14.70
C LEU A 515 4.20 7.31 -14.82
N LEU A 516 5.38 7.43 -15.43
CA LEU A 516 6.38 6.35 -15.46
C LEU A 516 6.84 5.97 -14.05
N ALA A 517 7.10 6.96 -13.19
CA ALA A 517 7.41 6.74 -11.78
C ALA A 517 6.24 6.06 -11.04
N ALA A 518 5.01 6.51 -11.28
CA ALA A 518 3.82 5.87 -10.71
C ALA A 518 3.67 4.41 -11.19
N TRP A 519 3.95 4.14 -12.46
CA TRP A 519 3.93 2.80 -13.03
C TRP A 519 4.96 1.87 -12.37
N LEU A 520 6.19 2.32 -12.21
CA LEU A 520 7.23 1.54 -11.53
C LEU A 520 6.85 1.22 -10.09
N LEU A 521 6.25 2.17 -9.36
CA LEU A 521 5.79 1.94 -7.99
C LEU A 521 4.57 1.01 -7.94
N ILE A 522 3.63 1.10 -8.89
CA ILE A 522 2.48 0.19 -8.98
C ILE A 522 2.93 -1.22 -9.38
N PHE A 523 3.92 -1.35 -10.26
CA PHE A 523 4.58 -2.61 -10.59
C PHE A 523 5.08 -3.29 -9.30
N MET A 524 5.86 -2.58 -8.49
CA MET A 524 6.39 -3.12 -7.23
C MET A 524 5.29 -3.48 -6.22
N ILE A 525 4.18 -2.75 -6.21
CA ILE A 525 3.02 -3.04 -5.36
C ILE A 525 2.31 -4.31 -5.82
N PHE A 526 2.07 -4.48 -7.12
CA PHE A 526 1.38 -5.65 -7.66
C PHE A 526 2.23 -6.92 -7.52
N GLU A 527 3.54 -6.79 -7.67
CA GLU A 527 4.47 -7.92 -7.57
C GLU A 527 4.54 -8.53 -6.16
N ARG A 528 4.49 -7.67 -5.12
CA ARG A 528 4.49 -8.12 -3.72
C ARG A 528 3.10 -8.49 -3.20
N GLU A 529 2.05 -8.24 -3.98
CA GLU A 529 0.67 -8.45 -3.57
C GLU A 529 0.35 -9.95 -3.50
N TYR A 530 -0.20 -10.36 -2.37
CA TYR A 530 -0.51 -11.75 -2.07
C TYR A 530 -1.96 -11.91 -1.63
N SER A 531 -2.40 -11.07 -0.69
CA SER A 531 -3.68 -11.23 0.02
C SER A 531 -4.90 -11.18 -0.91
N THR A 532 -4.90 -10.27 -1.88
CA THR A 532 -6.06 -10.06 -2.78
C THR A 532 -6.28 -11.23 -3.72
N ALA A 533 -5.21 -11.89 -4.19
CA ALA A 533 -5.30 -12.99 -5.15
C ALA A 533 -5.56 -14.36 -4.51
N VAL A 534 -5.47 -14.49 -3.18
CA VAL A 534 -5.62 -15.79 -2.48
C VAL A 534 -6.94 -16.48 -2.81
N TYR A 535 -8.05 -15.74 -2.88
CA TYR A 535 -9.36 -16.29 -3.23
C TYR A 535 -9.63 -16.36 -4.74
N LEU A 536 -8.85 -15.65 -5.55
CA LEU A 536 -8.99 -15.60 -7.01
C LEU A 536 -8.07 -16.60 -7.72
N LEU A 537 -7.16 -17.23 -6.98
CA LEU A 537 -6.26 -18.26 -7.48
C LEU A 537 -7.07 -19.41 -8.10
N SER A 538 -6.74 -19.76 -9.33
CA SER A 538 -7.34 -20.88 -10.08
C SER A 538 -6.29 -21.39 -11.07
N PRO A 539 -6.44 -22.62 -11.60
CA PRO A 539 -5.52 -23.15 -12.60
C PRO A 539 -5.38 -22.19 -13.79
N GLY A 540 -4.15 -21.76 -14.09
CA GLY A 540 -3.86 -20.79 -15.14
C GLY A 540 -3.75 -19.34 -14.65
N THR A 541 -4.24 -19.01 -13.45
CA THR A 541 -4.18 -17.67 -12.87
C THR A 541 -3.20 -17.52 -11.71
N GLU A 542 -2.25 -18.44 -11.59
CA GLU A 542 -1.28 -18.45 -10.51
C GLU A 542 -0.46 -17.15 -10.51
N VAL A 543 -0.27 -16.56 -9.34
CA VAL A 543 0.66 -15.44 -9.09
C VAL A 543 1.46 -15.75 -7.84
N ILE A 544 2.71 -15.31 -7.77
CA ILE A 544 3.66 -15.74 -6.74
C ILE A 544 3.09 -15.50 -5.34
N GLY A 545 2.56 -14.31 -5.07
CA GLY A 545 2.09 -13.94 -3.73
C GLY A 545 1.04 -14.91 -3.17
N SER A 546 -0.05 -15.17 -3.90
CA SER A 546 -1.10 -16.10 -3.45
C SER A 546 -0.68 -17.56 -3.54
N LEU A 547 0.21 -17.91 -4.48
CA LEU A 547 0.74 -19.26 -4.57
C LEU A 547 1.62 -19.61 -3.37
N LEU A 548 2.45 -18.67 -2.88
CA LEU A 548 3.23 -18.86 -1.64
C LEU A 548 2.31 -19.19 -0.44
N VAL A 549 1.14 -18.56 -0.35
CA VAL A 549 0.14 -18.86 0.69
C VAL A 549 -0.38 -20.30 0.55
N SER A 550 -0.69 -20.73 -0.68
CA SER A 550 -1.15 -22.09 -0.95
C SER A 550 -0.07 -23.14 -0.66
N LEU A 551 1.18 -22.90 -1.08
CA LEU A 551 2.31 -23.80 -0.86
C LEU A 551 2.69 -23.92 0.61
N TRP A 552 2.57 -22.81 1.36
CA TRP A 552 2.72 -22.83 2.81
C TRP A 552 1.68 -23.73 3.47
N ALA A 553 0.41 -23.61 3.06
CA ALA A 553 -0.67 -24.43 3.59
C ALA A 553 -0.48 -25.94 3.32
N THR A 554 0.25 -26.32 2.28
CA THR A 554 0.59 -27.72 1.96
C THR A 554 1.94 -28.18 2.51
N GLY A 555 2.69 -27.30 3.20
CA GLY A 555 3.99 -27.64 3.77
C GLY A 555 5.14 -27.74 2.75
N ALA A 556 4.98 -27.16 1.55
CA ALA A 556 5.98 -27.21 0.48
C ALA A 556 7.13 -26.18 0.69
N VAL A 557 7.87 -26.34 1.79
CA VAL A 557 8.90 -25.40 2.28
C VAL A 557 9.96 -25.08 1.22
N ASP A 558 10.41 -26.07 0.46
CA ASP A 558 11.51 -25.91 -0.50
C ASP A 558 11.08 -25.11 -1.73
N GLN A 559 9.85 -25.36 -2.21
CA GLN A 559 9.22 -24.58 -3.28
C GLN A 559 8.96 -23.14 -2.85
N VAL A 560 8.49 -22.94 -1.60
CA VAL A 560 8.30 -21.61 -1.02
C VAL A 560 9.62 -20.85 -0.97
N ALA A 561 10.72 -21.50 -0.58
CA ALA A 561 12.04 -20.87 -0.52
C ALA A 561 12.55 -20.46 -1.91
N ALA A 562 12.54 -21.38 -2.88
CA ALA A 562 13.02 -21.10 -4.24
C ALA A 562 12.18 -20.00 -4.92
N LEU A 563 10.85 -20.07 -4.82
CA LEU A 563 9.95 -19.06 -5.40
C LEU A 563 10.09 -17.70 -4.72
N SER A 564 10.35 -17.69 -3.40
CA SER A 564 10.63 -16.46 -2.65
C SER A 564 11.93 -15.78 -3.09
N VAL A 565 13.00 -16.53 -3.37
CA VAL A 565 14.24 -15.97 -3.93
C VAL A 565 13.98 -15.33 -5.29
N ILE A 566 13.20 -15.99 -6.16
CA ILE A 566 12.83 -15.44 -7.47
C ILE A 566 12.03 -14.12 -7.29
N ASN A 567 11.06 -14.09 -6.37
CA ASN A 567 10.31 -12.88 -6.05
C ASN A 567 11.23 -11.75 -5.56
N ILE A 568 12.14 -12.02 -4.62
CA ILE A 568 13.10 -11.02 -4.12
C ILE A 568 13.99 -10.49 -5.25
N ALA A 569 14.42 -11.36 -6.17
CA ALA A 569 15.22 -10.96 -7.32
C ALA A 569 14.44 -10.07 -8.29
N MET A 570 13.17 -10.39 -8.55
CA MET A 570 12.28 -9.56 -9.37
C MET A 570 12.03 -8.18 -8.73
N VAL A 571 11.76 -8.13 -7.42
CA VAL A 571 11.59 -6.87 -6.67
C VAL A 571 12.87 -6.04 -6.70
N GLY A 572 14.02 -6.68 -6.52
CA GLY A 572 15.34 -6.06 -6.59
C GLY A 572 15.63 -5.48 -7.98
N ALA A 573 15.28 -6.19 -9.04
CA ALA A 573 15.39 -5.70 -10.42
C ALA A 573 14.46 -4.50 -10.66
N GLY A 574 13.20 -4.56 -10.22
CA GLY A 574 12.25 -3.46 -10.30
C GLY A 574 12.73 -2.20 -9.58
N LEU A 575 13.26 -2.36 -8.36
CA LEU A 575 13.85 -1.27 -7.58
C LEU A 575 15.09 -0.68 -8.27
N GLY A 576 15.97 -1.52 -8.81
CA GLY A 576 17.16 -1.09 -9.56
C GLY A 576 16.80 -0.26 -10.80
N VAL A 577 15.76 -0.69 -11.54
CA VAL A 577 15.20 0.07 -12.66
C VAL A 577 14.65 1.41 -12.19
N ALA A 578 13.84 1.43 -11.12
CA ALA A 578 13.26 2.66 -10.58
C ALA A 578 14.33 3.68 -10.17
N LEU A 579 15.37 3.24 -9.47
CA LEU A 579 16.49 4.08 -9.07
C LEU A 579 17.25 4.63 -10.28
N ARG A 580 17.45 3.83 -11.33
CA ARG A 580 18.12 4.26 -12.57
C ARG A 580 17.36 5.36 -13.30
N PHE A 581 16.02 5.31 -13.28
CA PHE A 581 15.17 6.36 -13.86
C PHE A 581 15.03 7.60 -12.95
N GLY A 582 15.77 7.68 -11.85
CA GLY A 582 15.75 8.81 -10.93
C GLY A 582 14.42 8.93 -10.18
N VAL A 583 13.64 7.85 -10.10
CA VAL A 583 12.41 7.81 -9.30
C VAL A 583 12.82 7.98 -7.84
N LYS A 584 12.51 9.14 -7.28
CA LYS A 584 12.65 9.35 -5.85
C LYS A 584 11.58 8.51 -5.17
N LEU A 585 12.01 7.51 -4.40
CA LEU A 585 11.13 6.62 -3.63
C LEU A 585 10.37 7.37 -2.52
N HIS A 586 10.83 8.58 -2.21
CA HIS A 586 10.20 9.56 -1.34
C HIS A 586 9.78 10.74 -2.22
N GLY A 587 8.50 11.09 -2.20
CA GLY A 587 7.87 12.07 -3.10
C GLY A 587 8.56 13.42 -3.22
#